data_AF-A0A936J0F2-F1
#
_entry.id   AF-A0A936J0F2-F1
#
_cell.length_a   1.000
_cell.length_b   1.000
_cell.length_c   1.000
_cell.angle_alpha   90.00
_cell.angle_beta   90.00
_cell.angle_gamma   90.00
#
_symmetry.space_group_name_H-M   'P 1'
#
loop_
_entity.id
_entity.type
_entity.pdbx_description
1 polymer ?
#
loop_
_entity_poly.entity_id
_entity_poly.type
_entity_poly.pdbx_seq_one_letter_code
_entity_poly.pdbx_strand_id
1 'polypeptide(L)'
;MLDANPTTVLSMKHPCENGTRKMMQLDRQCEKFMGGPTLAYTERVHVTISPKGAIFLNQKAHKMMGRPLAVYLYYNRPKDTIILEPTDAITANAAFLVRDDGLSTGRRIYANPFCKHFGIRISKTQRFIEPTVDAVSRMYLKLSETVSVATGPRKKKYQK
;
A
#
# COMPACT_ATOMS: atom_id res chain seq x y z
N MET A 1 7.25 -59.97 11.27
CA MET A 1 8.07 -59.52 12.41
C MET A 1 7.61 -58.11 12.75
N LEU A 2 6.70 -58.05 13.72
CA LEU A 2 6.13 -56.84 14.30
C LEU A 2 6.77 -56.75 15.69
N ASP A 3 7.62 -55.75 15.92
CA ASP A 3 8.09 -55.43 17.27
C ASP A 3 7.78 -53.96 17.55
N ALA A 4 6.62 -53.79 18.18
CA ALA A 4 6.27 -52.60 18.93
C ALA A 4 6.98 -52.67 20.28
N ASN A 5 7.79 -51.67 20.61
CA ASN A 5 8.32 -51.50 21.96
C ASN A 5 7.56 -50.35 22.66
N PRO A 6 6.91 -50.61 23.80
CA PRO A 6 6.11 -49.61 24.52
C PRO A 6 7.03 -48.71 25.36
N THR A 7 7.09 -47.41 25.05
CA THR A 7 7.73 -46.44 25.94
C THR A 7 6.73 -46.02 27.03
N THR A 8 7.04 -46.47 28.23
CA THR A 8 6.43 -46.17 29.53
C THR A 8 6.11 -44.68 29.72
N VAL A 9 4.83 -44.39 29.91
CA VAL A 9 4.33 -43.10 30.41
C VAL A 9 4.56 -43.02 31.94
N LEU A 10 5.56 -42.24 32.35
CA LEU A 10 5.76 -41.92 33.76
C LEU A 10 4.83 -40.74 34.13
N SER A 11 3.75 -41.08 34.81
CA SER A 11 2.83 -40.14 35.45
C SER A 11 3.53 -39.44 36.61
N MET A 12 4.02 -38.21 36.37
CA MET A 12 4.43 -37.30 37.44
C MET A 12 3.29 -36.33 37.71
N LYS A 13 2.54 -36.61 38.80
CA LYS A 13 1.57 -35.71 39.39
C LYS A 13 2.31 -34.46 39.87
N HIS A 14 2.14 -33.34 39.19
CA HIS A 14 2.59 -32.04 39.68
C HIS A 14 1.63 -31.54 40.77
N PRO A 15 2.14 -31.08 41.93
CA PRO A 15 1.31 -30.46 42.93
C PRO A 15 0.66 -29.20 42.38
N CYS A 16 -0.65 -29.08 42.62
CA CYS A 16 -1.41 -27.86 42.52
C CYS A 16 -0.86 -26.84 43.51
N GLU A 17 -0.10 -25.86 43.03
CA GLU A 17 -0.03 -24.55 43.69
C GLU A 17 -1.03 -23.63 43.00
N ASN A 18 -2.15 -23.42 43.68
CA ASN A 18 -3.12 -22.35 43.42
C ASN A 18 -2.47 -20.99 43.68
N GLY A 19 -1.52 -20.61 42.83
CA GLY A 19 -1.12 -19.23 42.66
C GLY A 19 -2.05 -18.61 41.63
N THR A 20 -3.17 -18.05 42.08
CA THR A 20 -3.96 -17.12 41.26
C THR A 20 -3.00 -16.01 40.84
N ARG A 21 -2.44 -16.09 39.61
CA ARG A 21 -1.80 -14.95 38.98
C ARG A 21 -2.90 -13.90 38.91
N LYS A 22 -2.94 -13.00 39.89
CA LYS A 22 -3.64 -11.73 39.76
C LYS A 22 -3.03 -11.12 38.50
N MET A 23 -3.75 -11.21 37.38
CA MET A 23 -3.52 -10.31 36.25
C MET A 23 -3.54 -8.93 36.89
N MET A 24 -2.39 -8.27 36.93
CA MET A 24 -2.32 -6.88 37.34
C MET A 24 -3.24 -6.14 36.39
N GLN A 25 -4.46 -5.83 36.83
CA GLN A 25 -5.33 -4.92 36.10
C GLN A 25 -4.58 -3.59 36.10
N LEU A 26 -4.19 -3.13 34.90
CA LEU A 26 -3.73 -1.75 34.74
C LEU A 26 -4.76 -0.83 35.38
N ASP A 27 -4.28 0.24 36.02
CA ASP A 27 -5.13 1.23 36.68
C ASP A 27 -6.28 1.67 35.76
N ARG A 28 -7.48 1.86 36.32
CA ARG A 28 -8.69 2.31 35.60
C ARG A 28 -8.51 3.68 34.96
N GLN A 29 -7.45 4.39 35.32
CA GLN A 29 -7.05 5.68 34.75
C GLN A 29 -6.26 5.55 33.44
N CYS A 30 -5.82 4.35 33.07
CA CYS A 30 -5.05 4.12 31.86
C CYS A 30 -5.95 3.81 30.66
N GLU A 31 -5.90 4.66 29.63
CA GLU A 31 -6.53 4.37 28.34
C GLU A 31 -5.62 3.50 27.46
N LYS A 32 -6.17 2.43 26.90
CA LYS A 32 -5.45 1.61 25.92
C LYS A 32 -5.33 2.39 24.61
N PHE A 33 -4.11 2.70 24.20
CA PHE A 33 -3.86 3.19 22.85
C PHE A 33 -4.28 2.13 21.83
N MET A 34 -5.28 2.45 21.00
CA MET A 34 -5.81 1.55 19.97
C MET A 34 -5.09 1.69 18.62
N GLY A 35 -4.13 2.61 18.51
CA GLY A 35 -3.30 2.71 17.33
C GLY A 35 -2.31 1.55 17.23
N GLY A 36 -2.13 1.02 16.02
CA GLY A 36 -1.13 0.02 15.71
C GLY A 36 0.23 0.62 15.35
N PRO A 37 1.28 -0.21 15.24
CA PRO A 37 2.57 0.22 14.72
C PRO A 37 2.42 0.75 13.28
N THR A 38 3.20 1.79 12.93
CA THR A 38 3.26 2.28 11.55
C THR A 38 4.10 1.33 10.71
N LEU A 39 3.50 0.74 9.68
CA LEU A 39 4.23 -0.11 8.73
C LEU A 39 5.29 0.68 7.95
N ALA A 40 6.41 0.02 7.65
CA ALA A 40 7.45 0.62 6.84
C ALA A 40 6.92 1.00 5.44
N TYR A 41 7.50 2.02 4.82
CA TYR A 41 7.07 2.50 3.50
C TYR A 41 7.11 1.40 2.42
N THR A 42 8.10 0.51 2.50
CA THR A 42 8.29 -0.63 1.59
C THR A 42 7.26 -1.74 1.79
N GLU A 43 6.67 -1.84 2.98
CA GLU A 43 5.70 -2.87 3.36
C GLU A 43 4.26 -2.46 3.08
N ARG A 44 3.97 -1.17 2.93
CA ARG A 44 2.62 -0.68 2.59
C ARG A 44 2.44 -0.47 1.09
N VAL A 45 1.22 -0.62 0.59
CA VAL A 45 0.90 -0.22 -0.79
C VAL A 45 0.83 1.31 -0.83
N HIS A 46 1.61 1.94 -1.72
CA HIS A 46 1.65 3.39 -1.79
C HIS A 46 1.57 3.86 -3.24
N VAL A 47 0.46 4.51 -3.57
CA VAL A 47 0.20 5.11 -4.87
C VAL A 47 -0.19 6.56 -4.68
N THR A 48 0.38 7.46 -5.48
CA THR A 48 0.03 8.88 -5.46
C THR A 48 -0.19 9.42 -6.86
N ILE A 49 -0.97 10.49 -6.96
CA ILE A 49 -1.10 11.31 -8.18
C ILE A 49 -0.72 12.75 -7.86
N SER A 50 0.16 13.31 -8.68
CA SER A 50 0.62 14.70 -8.56
C SER A 50 -0.32 15.69 -9.27
N PRO A 51 -0.23 17.00 -8.98
CA PRO A 51 -0.97 18.03 -9.71
C PRO A 51 -0.72 18.04 -11.22
N LYS A 52 0.43 17.53 -11.65
CA LYS A 52 0.80 17.41 -13.07
C LYS A 52 0.23 16.14 -13.74
N GLY A 53 -0.58 15.36 -13.03
CA GLY A 53 -1.16 14.11 -13.53
C GLY A 53 -0.16 12.95 -13.62
N ALA A 54 1.04 13.05 -13.04
CA ALA A 54 1.94 11.91 -12.92
C ALA A 54 1.48 11.01 -11.76
N ILE A 55 1.38 9.71 -12.02
CA ILE A 55 1.04 8.67 -11.05
C ILE A 55 2.35 8.00 -10.60
N PHE A 56 2.53 7.86 -9.30
CA PHE A 56 3.71 7.26 -8.69
C PHE A 56 3.31 6.02 -7.92
N LEU A 57 4.06 4.93 -8.12
CA LEU A 57 3.88 3.65 -7.48
C LEU A 57 5.14 3.34 -6.68
N ASN A 58 4.99 2.87 -5.45
CA ASN A 58 6.10 2.23 -4.77
C ASN A 58 6.33 0.81 -5.31
N GLN A 59 7.44 0.19 -4.90
CA GLN A 59 7.82 -1.16 -5.32
C GLN A 59 6.72 -2.20 -5.04
N LYS A 60 6.04 -2.10 -3.89
CA LYS A 60 4.97 -3.05 -3.53
C LYS A 60 3.76 -2.92 -4.48
N ALA A 61 3.31 -1.69 -4.76
CA ALA A 61 2.24 -1.43 -5.73
C ALA A 61 2.61 -1.93 -7.14
N HIS A 62 3.84 -1.66 -7.61
CA HIS A 62 4.32 -2.16 -8.90
C HIS A 62 4.36 -3.70 -8.95
N LYS A 63 4.82 -4.34 -7.86
CA LYS A 63 4.85 -5.81 -7.75
C LYS A 63 3.45 -6.42 -7.79
N MET A 64 2.46 -5.82 -7.13
CA MET A 64 1.07 -6.32 -7.14
C MET A 64 0.45 -6.34 -8.54
N MET A 65 0.89 -5.43 -9.42
CA MET A 65 0.47 -5.40 -10.82
C MET A 65 1.25 -6.36 -11.73
N GLY A 66 2.16 -7.18 -11.19
CA GLY A 66 3.02 -8.07 -12.01
C GLY A 66 4.29 -7.41 -12.55
N ARG A 67 4.66 -6.23 -12.04
CA ARG A 67 5.83 -5.44 -12.48
C ARG A 67 5.82 -5.06 -13.98
N PRO A 68 4.70 -4.54 -14.52
CA PRO A 68 4.59 -4.28 -15.95
C PRO A 68 5.53 -3.16 -16.41
N LEU A 69 5.90 -3.21 -17.69
CA LEU A 69 6.69 -2.18 -18.36
C LEU A 69 5.84 -1.00 -18.85
N ALA A 70 4.55 -1.23 -19.12
CA ALA A 70 3.59 -0.22 -19.52
C ALA A 70 2.20 -0.52 -18.95
N VAL A 71 1.29 0.45 -19.06
CA VAL A 71 -0.12 0.29 -18.69
C VAL A 71 -1.04 0.92 -19.72
N TYR A 72 -2.24 0.36 -19.88
CA TYR A 72 -3.37 1.09 -20.43
C TYR A 72 -4.11 1.81 -19.29
N LEU A 73 -4.62 3.00 -19.59
CA LEU A 73 -5.32 3.84 -18.62
C LEU A 73 -6.79 3.93 -18.99
N TYR A 74 -7.67 3.56 -18.06
CA TYR A 74 -9.11 3.72 -18.21
C TYR A 74 -9.65 4.65 -17.14
N TYR A 75 -10.70 5.38 -17.47
CA TYR A 75 -11.44 6.19 -16.51
C TYR A 75 -12.89 5.73 -16.43
N ASN A 76 -13.28 5.23 -15.26
CA ASN A 76 -14.67 4.93 -14.94
C ASN A 76 -15.33 6.19 -14.40
N ARG A 77 -15.97 6.98 -15.29
CA ARG A 77 -16.66 8.24 -14.92
C ARG A 77 -17.70 8.06 -13.80
N PRO A 78 -18.65 7.09 -13.86
CA PRO A 78 -19.64 6.92 -12.80
C PRO A 78 -19.06 6.66 -11.41
N LYS A 79 -17.90 6.00 -11.33
CA LYS A 79 -17.24 5.62 -10.06
C LYS A 79 -16.07 6.53 -9.70
N ASP A 80 -15.78 7.55 -10.49
CA ASP A 80 -14.63 8.45 -10.32
C ASP A 80 -13.32 7.68 -10.07
N THR A 81 -13.07 6.65 -10.88
CA THR A 81 -11.97 5.68 -10.66
C THR A 81 -11.07 5.59 -11.88
N ILE A 82 -9.77 5.73 -11.66
CA ILE A 82 -8.72 5.44 -12.64
C ILE A 82 -8.37 3.96 -12.53
N ILE A 83 -8.26 3.27 -13.67
CA ILE A 83 -7.86 1.86 -13.72
C ILE A 83 -6.56 1.76 -14.52
N LEU A 84 -5.56 1.10 -13.92
CA LEU A 84 -4.29 0.77 -14.57
C LEU A 84 -4.35 -0.69 -15.00
N GLU A 85 -4.33 -0.95 -16.30
CA GLU A 85 -4.23 -2.31 -16.83
C GLU A 85 -2.78 -2.61 -17.23
N PRO A 86 -2.13 -3.62 -16.64
CA PRO A 86 -0.78 -4.03 -16.99
C PRO A 86 -0.66 -4.44 -18.47
N THR A 87 0.44 -4.04 -19.11
CA THR A 87 0.80 -4.55 -20.44
C THR A 87 2.31 -4.52 -20.68
N ASP A 88 2.79 -5.47 -21.48
CA ASP A 88 4.18 -5.52 -21.96
C ASP A 88 4.34 -4.87 -23.35
N ALA A 89 3.24 -4.40 -23.95
CA ALA A 89 3.24 -3.76 -25.26
C ALA A 89 3.80 -2.33 -25.22
N ILE A 90 5.08 -2.19 -24.89
CA ILE A 90 5.78 -0.89 -24.72
C ILE A 90 5.82 -0.05 -26.01
N THR A 91 5.63 -0.66 -27.17
CA THR A 91 5.61 0.00 -28.49
C THR A 91 4.21 0.38 -28.95
N ALA A 92 3.16 -0.04 -28.23
CA ALA A 92 1.79 0.31 -28.58
C ALA A 92 1.53 1.80 -28.30
N ASN A 93 0.99 2.52 -29.29
CA ASN A 93 0.74 3.96 -29.19
C ASN A 93 -0.14 4.37 -28.01
N ALA A 94 -1.06 3.49 -27.57
CA ALA A 94 -1.97 3.76 -26.47
C ALA A 94 -1.38 3.40 -25.08
N ALA A 95 -0.22 2.75 -25.03
CA ALA A 95 0.38 2.29 -23.78
C ALA A 95 1.21 3.40 -23.10
N PHE A 96 1.01 3.57 -21.80
CA PHE A 96 1.78 4.51 -20.99
C PHE A 96 2.90 3.78 -20.27
N LEU A 97 4.14 4.17 -20.54
CA LEU A 97 5.31 3.50 -19.97
C LEU A 97 5.42 3.71 -18.45
N VAL A 98 5.76 2.63 -17.75
CA VAL A 98 6.12 2.64 -16.33
C VAL A 98 7.63 2.89 -16.24
N ARG A 99 8.02 4.11 -15.87
CA ARG A 99 9.42 4.54 -15.80
C ARG A 99 9.95 4.48 -14.38
N ASP A 100 11.26 4.36 -14.22
CA ASP A 100 11.91 4.60 -12.93
C ASP A 100 11.72 6.06 -12.49
N ASP A 101 11.49 6.27 -11.19
CA ASP A 101 11.26 7.59 -10.61
C ASP A 101 12.57 8.33 -10.24
N GLY A 102 13.73 7.71 -10.48
CA GLY A 102 15.05 8.19 -10.03
C GLY A 102 15.32 8.01 -8.53
N LEU A 103 14.28 7.69 -7.75
CA LEU A 103 14.38 7.19 -6.38
C LEU A 103 14.40 5.65 -6.44
N SER A 104 15.33 5.04 -5.68
CA SER A 104 15.83 3.66 -5.86
C SER A 104 14.81 2.57 -6.21
N THR A 105 13.56 2.68 -5.79
CA THR A 105 12.52 1.65 -6.01
C THR A 105 11.16 2.20 -6.47
N GLY A 106 11.08 3.50 -6.78
CA GLY A 106 9.86 4.15 -7.24
C GLY A 106 9.60 3.92 -8.73
N ARG A 107 8.32 3.88 -9.12
CA ARG A 107 7.88 3.88 -10.51
C ARG A 107 6.96 5.06 -10.77
N ARG A 108 7.02 5.59 -11.99
CA ARG A 108 6.24 6.75 -12.43
C ARG A 108 5.58 6.47 -13.78
N ILE A 109 4.32 6.90 -13.90
CA ILE A 109 3.54 6.90 -15.13
C ILE A 109 3.15 8.36 -15.43
N TYR A 110 3.52 8.86 -16.60
CA TYR A 110 3.19 10.23 -17.03
C TYR A 110 1.79 10.31 -17.63
N ALA A 111 0.76 10.25 -16.79
CA ALA A 111 -0.65 10.24 -17.20
C ALA A 111 -1.26 11.64 -17.46
N ASN A 112 -0.44 12.68 -17.65
CA ASN A 112 -0.94 14.06 -17.86
C ASN A 112 -1.93 14.18 -19.04
N PRO A 113 -1.66 13.62 -20.25
CA PRO A 113 -2.63 13.69 -21.34
C PRO A 113 -3.96 13.02 -21.00
N PHE A 114 -3.92 11.86 -20.32
CA PHE A 114 -5.09 11.14 -19.84
C PHE A 114 -5.91 11.98 -18.85
N CYS A 115 -5.25 12.55 -17.83
CA CYS A 115 -5.92 13.41 -16.85
C CYS A 115 -6.57 14.63 -17.52
N LYS A 116 -5.87 15.28 -18.45
CA LYS A 116 -6.42 16.41 -19.22
C LYS A 116 -7.62 16.00 -20.06
N HIS A 117 -7.53 14.89 -20.78
CA HIS A 117 -8.60 14.39 -21.65
C HIS A 117 -9.90 14.11 -20.85
N PHE A 118 -9.78 13.51 -19.68
CA PHE A 118 -10.93 13.17 -18.85
C PHE A 118 -11.37 14.29 -17.88
N GLY A 119 -10.66 15.42 -17.84
CA GLY A 119 -10.96 16.53 -16.94
C GLY A 119 -10.63 16.25 -15.47
N ILE A 120 -9.73 15.30 -15.20
CA ILE A 120 -9.29 14.94 -13.84
C ILE A 120 -8.36 16.04 -13.32
N ARG A 121 -8.80 16.78 -12.30
CA ARG A 121 -8.09 17.92 -11.74
C ARG A 121 -7.56 17.62 -10.34
N ILE A 122 -6.24 17.68 -10.18
CA ILE A 122 -5.55 17.43 -8.91
C ILE A 122 -4.86 18.72 -8.46
N SER A 123 -5.26 19.26 -7.31
CA SER A 123 -4.72 20.54 -6.81
C SER A 123 -3.39 20.38 -6.06
N LYS A 124 -3.26 19.30 -5.30
CA LYS A 124 -2.07 18.91 -4.52
C LYS A 124 -1.83 17.42 -4.69
N THR A 125 -0.61 16.95 -4.45
CA THR A 125 -0.31 15.52 -4.53
C THR A 125 -1.22 14.75 -3.58
N GLN A 126 -2.00 13.84 -4.14
CA GLN A 126 -2.94 12.99 -3.42
C GLN A 126 -2.39 11.58 -3.33
N ARG A 127 -2.47 10.95 -2.17
CA ARG A 127 -2.24 9.52 -1.96
C ARG A 127 -3.58 8.81 -1.94
N PHE A 128 -3.68 7.72 -2.68
CA PHE A 128 -4.86 6.85 -2.62
C PHE A 128 -4.86 6.08 -1.30
N ILE A 129 -6.00 6.07 -0.62
CA ILE A 129 -6.14 5.47 0.73
C ILE A 129 -5.99 3.96 0.62
N GLU A 130 -6.76 3.34 -0.29
CA GLU A 130 -6.82 1.89 -0.47
C GLU A 130 -6.77 1.51 -1.96
N PRO A 131 -5.57 1.51 -2.59
CA PRO A 131 -5.39 0.96 -3.92
C PRO A 131 -5.67 -0.54 -3.90
N THR A 132 -6.61 -1.00 -4.72
CA THR A 132 -6.92 -2.42 -4.86
C THR A 132 -6.45 -2.96 -6.20
N VAL A 133 -6.20 -4.26 -6.25
CA VAL A 133 -5.81 -4.97 -7.46
C VAL A 133 -6.74 -6.17 -7.63
N ASP A 134 -7.25 -6.38 -8.84
CA ASP A 134 -8.11 -7.54 -9.13
C ASP A 134 -7.32 -8.81 -9.48
N ALA A 135 -8.03 -9.90 -9.78
CA ALA A 135 -7.44 -11.20 -10.11
C ALA A 135 -6.57 -11.19 -11.37
N VAL A 136 -6.70 -10.17 -12.25
CA VAL A 136 -5.91 -10.01 -13.48
C VAL A 136 -4.91 -8.86 -13.35
N SER A 137 -4.53 -8.51 -12.12
CA SER A 137 -3.51 -7.51 -11.81
C SER A 137 -3.84 -6.07 -12.22
N ARG A 138 -5.09 -5.74 -12.51
CA ARG A 138 -5.51 -4.35 -12.77
C ARG A 138 -5.66 -3.60 -11.47
N MET A 139 -5.07 -2.41 -11.40
CA MET A 139 -5.11 -1.57 -10.21
C MET A 139 -6.21 -0.52 -10.31
N TYR A 140 -7.02 -0.39 -9.25
CA TYR A 140 -8.14 0.55 -9.16
C TYR A 140 -7.78 1.67 -8.19
N LEU A 141 -7.90 2.90 -8.67
CA LEU A 141 -7.52 4.12 -7.96
C LEU A 141 -8.72 5.08 -7.92
N LYS A 142 -9.47 5.05 -6.82
CA LYS A 142 -10.64 5.90 -6.62
C LYS A 142 -10.21 7.31 -6.24
N LEU A 143 -10.62 8.31 -7.01
CA LEU A 143 -10.23 9.71 -6.80
C LEU A 143 -10.91 10.31 -5.56
N SER A 144 -12.09 9.80 -5.20
CA SER A 144 -12.82 10.16 -3.98
C SER A 144 -12.19 9.64 -2.69
N GLU A 145 -11.35 8.61 -2.75
CA GLU A 145 -10.71 7.97 -1.58
C GLU A 145 -9.22 8.32 -1.53
N THR A 146 -8.93 9.61 -1.31
CA THR A 146 -7.56 10.13 -1.29
C THR A 146 -7.26 11.01 -0.08
N VAL A 147 -5.98 11.14 0.26
CA VAL A 147 -5.48 12.10 1.25
C VAL A 147 -4.33 12.93 0.69
N SER A 148 -4.33 14.23 0.96
CA SER A 148 -3.26 15.12 0.53
C SER A 148 -1.98 14.79 1.28
N VAL A 149 -0.88 14.56 0.54
CA VAL A 149 0.46 14.28 1.11
C VAL A 149 1.45 15.41 0.87
N ALA A 150 0.99 16.55 0.36
CA ALA A 150 1.81 17.75 0.28
C ALA A 150 2.17 18.21 1.71
N THR A 151 3.46 18.19 2.04
CA THR A 151 3.97 18.89 3.22
C THR A 151 3.80 20.39 2.98
N GLY A 152 3.32 21.12 3.99
CA GLY A 152 3.23 22.58 3.92
C GLY A 152 4.57 23.24 3.58
N PRO A 153 4.59 24.54 3.25
CA PRO A 153 5.83 25.22 2.91
C PRO A 153 6.88 25.01 4.00
N ARG A 154 8.04 24.42 3.64
CA ARG A 154 9.21 24.36 4.52
C ARG A 154 9.57 25.80 4.87
N LYS A 155 9.46 26.19 6.15
CA LYS A 155 10.01 27.48 6.61
C LYS A 155 11.50 27.49 6.24
N LYS A 156 11.90 28.38 5.32
CA LYS A 156 13.32 28.61 5.03
C LYS A 156 13.96 29.07 6.33
N LYS A 157 14.91 28.31 6.87
CA LYS A 157 15.78 28.81 7.93
C LYS A 157 16.63 29.89 7.28
N TYR A 158 16.37 31.16 7.60
CA TYR A 158 17.31 32.23 7.27
C TYR A 158 18.62 31.93 8.01
N GLN A 159 19.69 31.66 7.27
CA GLN A 159 21.04 31.75 7.82
C GLN A 159 21.34 33.25 7.96
N LYS A 160 21.65 33.66 9.20
CA LYS A 160 22.23 34.98 9.49
C LYS A 160 23.70 34.97 9.12
#